data_AF-A0A4D6HR07-F1
#
_entry.id   AF-A0A4D6HR07-F1
#
_cell.length_a   1.000
_cell.length_b   1.000
_cell.length_c   1.000
_cell.angle_alpha   90.00
_cell.angle_beta   90.00
_cell.angle_gamma   90.00
#
_symmetry.space_group_name_H-M   'P 1'
#
loop_
_entity.id
_entity.type
_entity.pdbx_description
1 polymer ?
#
loop_
_entity_poly.entity_id
_entity_poly.type
_entity_poly.pdbx_seq_one_letter_code
_entity_poly.pdbx_strand_id
1 'polypeptide(L)'
;MPVSKSEFDSLPPCDFYTPEELLEDDQMYTVYEIARLLQGLEPDTDIDRETEDILLDWAIPWVMTNADDLVVAEPRSDDEPGYYGLKE
;
A
#
# COMPACT_ATOMS: atom_id res chain seq x y z
N MET A 1 -14.39 -18.20 -16.48
CA MET A 1 -13.74 -18.13 -17.81
C MET A 1 -13.37 -16.67 -18.06
N PRO A 2 -12.27 -16.38 -18.77
CA PRO A 2 -11.90 -15.00 -19.12
C PRO A 2 -12.98 -14.33 -20.01
N VAL A 3 -13.13 -13.01 -19.87
CA VAL A 3 -14.12 -12.18 -20.58
C VAL A 3 -13.41 -11.34 -21.65
N SER A 4 -14.04 -11.11 -22.81
CA SER A 4 -13.44 -10.30 -23.88
C SER A 4 -13.37 -8.82 -23.50
N LYS A 5 -12.25 -8.14 -23.83
CA LYS A 5 -12.12 -6.69 -23.65
C LYS A 5 -13.20 -5.88 -24.38
N SER A 6 -13.74 -6.43 -25.47
CA SER A 6 -14.81 -5.78 -26.26
C SER A 6 -16.16 -5.75 -25.54
N GLU A 7 -16.31 -6.45 -24.41
CA GLU A 7 -17.54 -6.42 -23.60
C GLU A 7 -17.60 -5.23 -22.64
N PHE A 8 -16.54 -4.42 -22.57
CA PHE A 8 -16.44 -3.27 -21.67
C PHE A 8 -16.46 -1.96 -22.46
N ASP A 9 -17.30 -1.01 -22.03
CA ASP A 9 -17.42 0.30 -22.67
C ASP A 9 -16.20 1.21 -22.44
N SER A 10 -15.41 0.94 -21.39
CA SER A 10 -14.19 1.68 -21.07
C SER A 10 -13.12 0.77 -20.47
N LEU A 11 -11.87 1.11 -20.76
CA LEU A 11 -10.68 0.42 -20.28
C LEU A 11 -9.68 1.48 -19.79
N PRO A 12 -9.94 2.14 -18.65
CA PRO A 12 -9.00 3.10 -18.11
C PRO A 12 -7.65 2.41 -17.83
N PRO A 13 -6.55 3.18 -17.80
CA PRO A 13 -5.28 2.66 -17.31
C PRO A 13 -5.43 2.15 -15.88
N CYS A 14 -4.66 1.12 -15.56
CA CYS A 14 -4.61 0.54 -14.23
C CYS A 14 -3.63 1.36 -13.38
N ASP A 15 -4.04 2.57 -13.03
CA ASP A 15 -3.23 3.52 -12.26
C ASP A 15 -3.48 3.33 -10.76
N PHE A 16 -2.39 3.24 -10.00
CA PHE A 16 -2.40 3.19 -8.54
C PHE A 16 -1.75 4.47 -8.01
N TYR A 17 -2.05 4.83 -6.76
CA TYR A 17 -1.39 5.96 -6.09
C TYR A 17 0.12 5.84 -6.19
N THR A 18 0.79 6.93 -6.54
CA THR A 18 2.23 7.09 -6.33
C THR A 18 2.52 7.23 -4.84
N PRO A 19 3.76 6.97 -4.38
CA PRO A 19 4.11 7.20 -2.99
C PRO A 19 3.79 8.62 -2.50
N GLU A 20 4.12 9.64 -3.27
CA GLU A 20 3.89 11.06 -2.93
C GLU A 20 2.40 11.42 -2.83
N GLU A 21 1.53 10.71 -3.55
CA GLU A 21 0.08 10.89 -3.43
C GLU A 21 -0.52 10.19 -2.21
N LEU A 22 0.17 9.16 -1.68
CA LEU A 22 -0.35 8.29 -0.64
C LEU A 22 0.17 8.64 0.75
N LEU A 23 1.44 9.03 0.85
CA LEU A 23 2.16 9.21 2.11
C LEU A 23 2.48 10.68 2.35
N GLU A 24 2.50 11.08 3.61
CA GLU A 24 2.97 12.42 4.00
C GLU A 24 4.50 12.46 4.13
N ASP A 25 5.13 13.56 3.68
CA ASP A 25 6.59 13.72 3.62
C ASP A 25 7.32 13.48 4.95
N ASP A 26 6.70 13.82 6.08
CA ASP A 26 7.31 13.76 7.41
C ASP A 26 6.82 12.58 8.27
N GLN A 27 6.12 11.62 7.65
CA GLN A 27 5.55 10.46 8.33
C GLN A 27 6.17 9.14 7.88
N MET A 28 6.07 8.15 8.78
CA MET A 28 6.56 6.79 8.58
C MET A 28 5.44 5.82 8.93
N TYR A 29 5.19 4.85 8.06
CA TYR A 29 4.04 3.95 8.11
C TYR A 29 4.50 2.49 8.08
N THR A 30 3.87 1.65 8.87
CA THR A 30 3.97 0.20 8.71
C THR A 30 3.31 -0.24 7.39
N VAL A 31 3.67 -1.43 6.91
CA VAL A 31 3.02 -2.00 5.71
C VAL A 31 1.51 -2.20 5.90
N TYR A 32 1.06 -2.42 7.14
CA TYR A 32 -0.37 -2.52 7.50
C TYR A 32 -1.10 -1.19 7.30
N GLU A 33 -0.49 -0.07 7.70
CA GLU A 33 -1.04 1.27 7.52
C GLU A 33 -1.08 1.65 6.04
N ILE A 34 -0.03 1.33 5.27
CA ILE A 34 -0.01 1.51 3.81
C ILE A 34 -1.14 0.72 3.15
N ALA A 35 -1.36 -0.52 3.59
CA ALA A 35 -2.42 -1.37 3.06
C ALA A 35 -3.81 -0.74 3.25
N ARG A 36 -4.07 -0.08 4.38
CA ARG A 36 -5.30 0.69 4.65
C ARG A 36 -5.41 1.93 3.78
N LEU A 37 -4.33 2.72 3.68
CA LEU A 37 -4.30 3.94 2.87
C LEU A 37 -4.58 3.65 1.40
N LEU A 38 -4.06 2.55 0.85
CA LEU A 38 -4.34 2.11 -0.53
C LEU A 38 -5.83 1.84 -0.78
N GLN A 39 -6.62 1.55 0.27
CA GLN A 39 -8.07 1.40 0.20
C GLN A 39 -8.84 2.71 0.49
N GLY A 40 -8.13 3.82 0.73
CA GLY A 40 -8.72 5.10 1.15
C GLY A 40 -9.22 5.10 2.60
N LEU A 41 -8.64 4.25 3.46
CA LEU A 41 -8.94 4.19 4.90
C LEU A 41 -7.91 4.98 5.70
N GLU A 42 -8.27 5.40 6.91
CA GLU A 42 -7.32 5.99 7.86
C GLU A 42 -6.32 4.93 8.37
N PRO A 43 -5.06 5.28 8.65
CA PRO A 43 -4.01 4.34 9.10
C PRO A 43 -4.39 3.50 10.33
N ASP A 44 -5.17 4.07 11.24
CA ASP A 44 -5.62 3.46 12.50
C ASP A 44 -7.02 2.83 12.42
N THR A 45 -7.58 2.70 11.21
CA THR A 45 -8.88 2.03 10.99
C THR A 45 -8.82 0.59 11.48
N ASP A 46 -9.71 0.25 12.42
CA ASP A 46 -9.87 -1.12 12.92
C ASP A 46 -10.49 -2.00 11.83
N ILE A 47 -9.74 -3.02 11.43
CA ILE A 47 -10.13 -4.01 10.41
C ILE A 47 -9.90 -5.40 10.97
N ASP A 48 -10.74 -6.36 10.57
CA ASP A 48 -10.53 -7.73 10.97
C ASP A 48 -9.29 -8.32 10.29
N ARG A 49 -8.73 -9.36 10.92
CA ARG A 49 -7.47 -9.96 10.48
C ARG A 49 -7.53 -10.59 9.09
N GLU A 50 -8.66 -11.19 8.71
CA GLU A 50 -8.79 -11.81 7.39
C GLU A 50 -8.76 -10.75 6.29
N THR A 51 -9.46 -9.64 6.52
CA THR A 51 -9.37 -8.46 5.64
C THR A 51 -7.96 -7.90 5.61
N GLU A 52 -7.31 -7.72 6.76
CA GLU A 52 -5.94 -7.19 6.83
C GLU A 52 -4.94 -8.05 6.03
N ASP A 53 -5.00 -9.38 6.17
CA ASP A 53 -4.15 -10.31 5.42
C ASP A 53 -4.33 -10.15 3.90
N ILE A 54 -5.56 -9.97 3.43
CA ILE A 54 -5.85 -9.71 2.01
C ILE A 54 -5.28 -8.36 1.56
N LEU A 55 -5.41 -7.30 2.35
CA LEU A 55 -4.89 -5.99 1.98
C LEU A 55 -3.36 -5.98 1.92
N LEU A 56 -2.69 -6.73 2.80
CA LEU A 56 -1.23 -6.87 2.79
C LEU A 56 -0.71 -7.51 1.51
N ASP A 57 -1.40 -8.53 1.01
CA ASP A 57 -1.04 -9.19 -0.26
C ASP A 57 -1.01 -8.20 -1.44
N TRP A 58 -1.75 -7.10 -1.35
CA TRP A 58 -1.82 -6.06 -2.38
C TRP A 58 -0.81 -4.93 -2.10
N ALA A 59 -0.59 -4.60 -0.83
CA ALA A 59 0.36 -3.57 -0.42
C ALA A 59 1.81 -3.99 -0.66
N ILE A 60 2.17 -5.26 -0.44
CA ILE A 60 3.55 -5.75 -0.62
C ILE A 60 4.06 -5.53 -2.06
N PRO A 61 3.34 -5.93 -3.13
CA PRO A 61 3.73 -5.62 -4.50
C PRO A 61 3.88 -4.12 -4.77
N TRP A 62 3.00 -3.30 -4.19
CA TRP A 62 3.08 -1.85 -4.34
C TRP A 62 4.36 -1.29 -3.70
N VAL A 63 4.69 -1.71 -2.48
CA VAL A 63 5.95 -1.31 -1.80
C VAL A 63 7.16 -1.76 -2.60
N MET A 64 7.17 -3.01 -3.07
CA MET A 64 8.28 -3.53 -3.88
C MET A 64 8.46 -2.78 -5.20
N THR A 65 7.37 -2.39 -5.84
CA THR A 65 7.40 -1.66 -7.12
C THR A 65 7.90 -0.22 -6.96
N ASN A 66 7.60 0.40 -5.81
CA ASN A 66 7.96 1.79 -5.52
C ASN A 66 9.19 1.92 -4.59
N ALA A 67 9.94 0.84 -4.38
CA ALA A 67 11.02 0.81 -3.40
C ALA A 67 12.14 1.84 -3.65
N ASP A 68 12.32 2.29 -4.90
CA ASP A 68 13.32 3.30 -5.26
C ASP A 68 12.99 4.71 -4.71
N ASP A 69 11.71 4.98 -4.44
CA ASP A 69 11.15 6.24 -3.94
C ASP A 69 10.83 6.20 -2.44
N LEU A 70 11.07 5.05 -1.80
CA LEU A 70 10.79 4.83 -0.38
C LEU A 70 12.07 4.69 0.44
N VAL A 71 11.98 5.03 1.72
CA VAL A 71 12.95 4.67 2.75
C VAL A 71 12.30 3.73 3.76
N VAL A 72 13.11 2.88 4.38
CA VAL A 72 12.66 1.96 5.45
C VAL A 72 13.48 2.19 6.71
N ALA A 73 12.79 2.39 7.84
CA ALA A 73 13.36 2.36 9.16
C ALA A 73 13.32 0.95 9.72
N GLU A 74 14.41 0.54 10.37
CA GLU A 74 14.49 -0.71 11.11
C GLU A 74 13.33 -0.81 12.14
N PRO A 75 12.80 -2.02 12.38
CA PRO A 75 11.86 -2.26 13.46
C PRO A 75 12.35 -1.72 14.80
N ARG A 76 11.43 -1.22 15.62
CA ARG A 76 11.77 -0.78 17.00
C ARG A 76 12.06 -1.95 17.93
N SER A 77 11.52 -3.13 17.61
CA SER A 77 11.75 -4.40 18.30
C SER A 77 11.62 -5.59 17.33
N ASP A 78 12.09 -6.76 17.74
CA ASP A 78 12.09 -7.98 16.91
C ASP A 78 10.67 -8.47 16.51
N ASP A 79 9.64 -8.01 17.23
CA ASP A 79 8.23 -8.40 17.03
C ASP A 79 7.42 -7.31 16.31
N GLU A 80 8.05 -6.20 15.93
CA GLU A 80 7.39 -5.08 15.24
C GLU A 80 7.77 -5.04 13.75
N PRO A 81 6.88 -4.56 12.87
CA PRO A 81 7.23 -4.31 11.48
C PRO A 81 8.18 -3.11 11.35
N GLY A 82 8.93 -3.09 10.24
CA GLY A 82 9.62 -1.87 9.80
C GLY A 82 8.62 -0.80 9.37
N TYR A 83 9.08 0.45 9.40
CA TYR A 83 8.29 1.59 8.93
C TYR A 83 8.85 2.10 7.61
N TYR A 84 7.98 2.54 6.71
CA TYR A 84 8.27 3.03 5.38
C TYR A 84 7.81 4.49 5.26
N GLY A 85 8.58 5.30 4.55
CA GLY A 85 8.23 6.69 4.25
C GLY A 85 8.82 7.14 2.92
N LEU A 86 8.54 8.38 2.55
CA LEU A 86 9.07 8.98 1.32
C LEU A 86 10.57 9.22 1.44
N LYS A 87 11.26 9.06 0.33
CA LYS A 87 12.68 9.41 0.19
C LYS A 87 12.81 10.90 -0.07
N GLU A 88 13.69 11.58 0.69
CA GLU A 88 14.03 13.00 0.49
C GLU A 88 14.56 13.32 -0.92
#